data_AF-A0A6A4BZR7-F1
#
_entry.id   AF-A0A6A4BZR7-F1
#
_cell.length_a   1.000
_cell.length_b   1.000
_cell.length_c   1.000
_cell.angle_alpha   90.00
_cell.angle_beta   90.00
_cell.angle_gamma   90.00
#
_symmetry.space_group_name_H-M   'P 1'
#
loop_
_entity.id
_entity.type
_entity.pdbx_description
1 polymer ?
#
loop_
_entity_poly.entity_id
_entity_poly.type
_entity_poly.pdbx_seq_one_letter_code
_entity_poly.pdbx_strand_id
1 'polypeptide(L)'
;MSVEVIFESHKGDRVAQGTTVRHYKSNHAHLCPVAAARLCLNIRAQWLATGRKLGPYLTSVSTTRTIKKTQVVNLIKLSAADMGLPRSDYSTHSLRIGGACALLAADYDPE
;
A
#
# COMPACT_ATOMS: atom_id res chain seq x y z
N MET A 1 -3.72 -17.21 -8.06
CA MET A 1 -3.15 -16.59 -6.84
C MET A 1 -3.73 -15.19 -6.69
N SER A 2 -4.15 -14.84 -5.47
CA SER A 2 -4.73 -13.54 -5.13
C SER A 2 -4.15 -13.01 -3.82
N VAL A 3 -4.36 -11.72 -3.57
CA VAL A 3 -4.16 -11.10 -2.26
C VAL A 3 -5.47 -10.44 -1.83
N GLU A 4 -5.75 -10.51 -0.54
CA GLU A 4 -6.90 -9.85 0.06
C GLU A 4 -6.41 -8.72 0.93
N VAL A 5 -7.06 -7.58 0.78
CA VAL A 5 -6.82 -6.41 1.60
C VAL A 5 -8.14 -6.03 2.23
N ILE A 6 -8.16 -6.03 3.56
CA ILE A 6 -9.32 -5.63 4.35
C ILE A 6 -9.24 -4.11 4.52
N PHE A 7 -10.36 -3.44 4.24
CA PHE A 7 -10.52 -2.01 4.41
C PHE A 7 -11.64 -1.71 5.38
N GLU A 8 -11.33 -1.10 6.51
CA GLU A 8 -12.30 -0.39 7.32
C GLU A 8 -12.47 1.02 6.72
N SER A 9 -13.71 1.47 6.49
CA SER A 9 -14.03 2.79 5.91
C SER A 9 -13.62 3.03 4.44
N HIS A 10 -13.60 2.00 3.60
CA HIS A 10 -13.50 2.17 2.14
C HIS A 10 -14.83 2.64 1.55
N LYS A 11 -14.82 3.26 0.36
CA LYS A 11 -16.07 3.73 -0.31
C LYS A 11 -17.14 2.64 -0.49
N GLY A 12 -16.72 1.38 -0.50
CA GLY A 12 -17.61 0.20 -0.57
C GLY A 12 -18.09 -0.31 0.78
N ASP A 13 -17.48 0.14 1.89
CA ASP A 13 -17.86 -0.16 3.26
C ASP A 13 -18.96 0.81 3.71
N ARG A 14 -20.17 0.61 3.18
CA ARG A 14 -21.32 1.52 3.41
C ARG A 14 -21.84 1.47 4.84
N VAL A 15 -21.53 0.42 5.60
CA VAL A 15 -22.06 0.17 6.94
C VAL A 15 -20.98 0.19 8.03
N ALA A 16 -19.75 0.59 7.68
CA ALA A 16 -18.60 0.64 8.58
C ALA A 16 -18.28 -0.70 9.29
N GLN A 17 -18.50 -1.82 8.59
CA GLN A 17 -18.18 -3.17 9.07
C GLN A 17 -16.92 -3.75 8.40
N GLY A 18 -16.23 -2.93 7.60
CA GLY A 18 -15.12 -3.38 6.78
C GLY A 18 -15.58 -3.94 5.43
N THR A 19 -14.68 -3.86 4.45
CA THR A 19 -14.85 -4.46 3.13
C THR A 19 -13.55 -5.07 2.67
N THR A 20 -13.60 -6.29 2.15
CA THR A 20 -12.44 -6.97 1.61
C THR A 20 -12.36 -6.75 0.11
N VAL A 21 -11.24 -6.22 -0.36
CA VAL A 21 -10.93 -6.18 -1.80
C VAL A 21 -9.93 -7.29 -2.10
N ARG A 22 -10.33 -8.20 -2.99
CA ARG A 22 -9.47 -9.26 -3.51
C ARG A 22 -8.85 -8.83 -4.83
N HIS A 23 -7.53 -8.83 -4.90
CA HIS A 23 -6.78 -8.59 -6.13
C HIS A 23 -6.17 -9.89 -6.65
N TYR A 24 -6.44 -10.20 -7.91
CA TYR A 24 -5.84 -11.34 -8.59
C TYR A 24 -4.48 -10.96 -9.19
N LYS A 25 -3.61 -11.97 -9.34
CA LYS A 25 -2.34 -11.82 -10.04
C LYS A 25 -2.62 -11.33 -11.47
N SER A 26 -2.03 -10.21 -11.86
CA SER A 26 -2.05 -9.78 -13.26
C SER A 26 -1.00 -10.55 -14.07
N ASN A 27 -1.22 -10.64 -15.38
CA ASN A 27 -0.20 -11.15 -16.31
C ASN A 27 0.82 -10.08 -16.72
N HIS A 28 0.78 -8.89 -16.10
CA HIS A 28 1.69 -7.80 -16.42
C HIS A 28 2.99 -7.93 -15.61
N ALA A 29 4.13 -7.90 -16.29
CA ALA A 29 5.44 -8.15 -15.68
C ALA A 29 5.78 -7.17 -14.53
N HIS A 30 5.49 -5.89 -14.73
CA HIS A 30 5.84 -4.84 -13.75
C HIS A 30 4.68 -4.35 -12.87
N LEU A 31 3.43 -4.58 -13.28
CA LEU A 31 2.24 -4.01 -12.65
C LEU A 31 1.32 -5.14 -12.17
N CYS A 32 1.77 -5.82 -11.11
CA CYS A 32 1.06 -6.95 -10.52
C CYS A 32 0.79 -6.71 -9.03
N PRO A 33 -0.48 -6.57 -8.61
CA PRO A 33 -0.82 -6.25 -7.21
C PRO A 33 -0.37 -7.35 -6.25
N VAL A 34 -0.47 -8.62 -6.69
CA VAL A 34 -0.02 -9.77 -5.90
C VAL A 34 1.49 -9.77 -5.71
N ALA A 35 2.26 -9.47 -6.76
CA ALA A 35 3.72 -9.40 -6.67
C ALA A 35 4.17 -8.21 -5.79
N ALA A 36 3.52 -7.06 -5.95
CA ALA A 36 3.79 -5.87 -5.14
C ALA A 36 3.52 -6.13 -3.65
N ALA A 37 2.37 -6.70 -3.31
CA ALA A 37 2.03 -7.04 -1.93
C ALA A 37 3.04 -8.04 -1.31
N ARG A 38 3.44 -9.07 -2.07
CA ARG A 38 4.47 -10.01 -1.62
C ARG A 38 5.80 -9.33 -1.33
N LEU A 39 6.23 -8.42 -2.21
CA LEU A 39 7.46 -7.65 -2.00
C LEU A 39 7.38 -6.80 -0.73
N CYS A 40 6.27 -6.10 -0.50
CA CYS A 40 6.07 -5.32 0.73
C CYS A 40 6.14 -6.18 2.00
N LEU A 41 5.49 -7.37 2.00
CA LEU A 41 5.53 -8.30 3.12
C LEU A 41 6.95 -8.83 3.38
N ASN A 42 7.71 -9.14 2.32
CA ASN A 42 9.09 -9.61 2.45
C ASN A 42 10.00 -8.52 3.05
N ILE A 43 9.89 -7.27 2.58
CA ILE A 43 10.65 -6.13 3.14
C ILE A 43 10.26 -5.91 4.60
N ARG A 44 8.97 -5.99 4.92
CA ARG A 44 8.48 -5.88 6.30
C ARG A 44 9.08 -6.97 7.19
N ALA A 45 9.09 -8.21 6.74
CA ALA A 45 9.69 -9.33 7.48
C ALA A 45 11.19 -9.12 7.73
N GLN A 46 11.94 -8.63 6.73
CA GLN A 46 13.36 -8.29 6.88
C GLN A 46 13.57 -7.20 7.94
N TRP A 47 12.75 -6.15 7.93
CA TRP A 47 12.83 -5.10 8.94
C TRP A 47 12.53 -5.61 10.35
N LEU A 48 11.51 -6.45 10.50
CA LEU A 48 11.21 -7.08 11.79
C LEU A 48 12.36 -7.96 12.27
N ALA A 49 13.00 -8.72 11.37
CA ALA A 49 14.17 -9.55 11.70
C ALA A 49 15.37 -8.71 12.19
N THR A 50 15.50 -7.46 11.73
CA THR A 50 16.52 -6.51 12.23
C THR A 50 16.12 -5.78 13.53
N GLY A 51 14.99 -6.14 14.14
CA GLY A 51 14.49 -5.53 15.37
C GLY A 51 13.77 -4.19 15.18
N ARG A 52 13.47 -3.78 13.94
CA ARG A 52 12.71 -2.55 13.68
C ARG A 52 11.26 -2.73 14.14
N LYS A 53 10.80 -1.85 15.03
CA LYS A 53 9.38 -1.81 15.44
C LYS A 53 8.52 -1.11 14.39
N LEU A 54 7.45 -1.76 13.95
CA LEU A 54 6.55 -1.28 12.90
C LEU A 54 5.11 -1.24 13.40
N GLY A 55 4.34 -0.25 12.94
CA GLY A 55 2.90 -0.21 13.17
C GLY A 55 2.16 -1.32 12.40
N PRO A 56 0.84 -1.46 12.62
CA PRO A 56 0.04 -2.59 12.12
C PRO A 56 -0.10 -2.61 10.58
N TYR A 57 0.29 -1.51 9.95
CA TYR A 57 -0.02 -1.22 8.57
C TYR A 57 1.06 -1.71 7.60
N LEU A 58 0.66 -2.19 6.41
CA LEU A 58 1.61 -2.65 5.38
C LEU A 58 2.60 -1.54 4.97
N THR A 59 2.19 -0.27 5.01
CA THR A 59 3.07 0.87 4.72
C THR A 59 3.67 1.54 5.96
N SER A 60 3.54 0.93 7.14
CA SER A 60 4.28 1.38 8.32
C SER A 60 5.77 1.24 8.10
N VAL A 61 6.50 2.34 8.33
CA VAL A 61 7.97 2.39 8.33
C VAL A 61 8.53 2.53 9.75
N SER A 62 7.66 2.85 10.72
CA SER A 62 7.89 2.75 12.16
C SER A 62 6.55 2.50 12.88
N THR A 63 6.56 2.48 14.22
CA THR A 63 5.34 2.42 15.05
C THR A 63 4.42 3.61 14.85
N THR A 64 4.96 4.78 14.53
CA THR A 64 4.22 6.05 14.45
C THR A 64 4.15 6.65 13.05
N ARG A 65 4.82 6.06 12.05
CA ARG A 65 4.89 6.61 10.69
C ARG A 65 4.51 5.60 9.63
N THR A 66 3.71 6.07 8.68
CA THR A 66 3.34 5.39 7.44
C THR A 66 3.83 6.19 6.24
N ILE A 67 3.95 5.53 5.09
CA ILE A 67 4.26 6.20 3.82
C ILE A 67 3.14 7.17 3.46
N LYS A 68 3.49 8.44 3.27
CA LYS A 68 2.54 9.51 2.90
C LYS A 68 2.39 9.62 1.40
N LYS A 69 1.21 10.10 0.97
CA LYS A 69 0.91 10.40 -0.44
C LYS A 69 1.97 11.32 -1.06
N THR A 70 2.40 12.35 -0.34
CA THR A 70 3.40 13.31 -0.82
C THR A 70 4.74 12.65 -1.13
N GLN A 71 5.15 11.64 -0.34
CA GLN A 71 6.38 10.89 -0.60
C GLN A 71 6.26 10.09 -1.90
N VAL A 72 5.12 9.43 -2.13
CA VAL A 72 4.87 8.67 -3.36
C VAL A 72 4.77 9.58 -4.58
N VAL A 73 4.07 10.70 -4.49
CA VAL A 73 4.01 11.71 -5.57
C VAL A 73 5.40 12.21 -5.93
N ASN A 74 6.21 12.54 -4.92
CA ASN A 74 7.57 13.01 -5.15
C ASN A 74 8.42 11.96 -5.83
N LEU A 75 8.32 10.69 -5.42
CA LEU A 75 9.05 9.59 -6.05
C LEU A 75 8.64 9.40 -7.52
N ILE A 76 7.34 9.38 -7.82
CA ILE A 76 6.84 9.27 -9.20
C ILE A 76 7.37 10.43 -10.05
N LYS A 77 7.32 11.66 -9.54
CA LYS A 77 7.82 12.84 -10.26
C LYS A 77 9.33 12.81 -10.47
N LEU A 78 10.09 12.28 -9.51
CA LEU A 78 11.54 12.10 -9.68
C LEU A 78 11.83 11.06 -10.76
N SER A 79 11.17 9.90 -10.72
CA SER A 79 11.34 8.88 -11.76
C SER A 79 10.94 9.38 -13.16
N ALA A 80 9.86 10.18 -13.26
CA ALA A 80 9.49 10.81 -14.53
C ALA A 80 10.58 11.76 -15.04
N ALA A 81 11.15 12.58 -14.17
CA ALA A 81 12.24 13.48 -14.53
C ALA A 81 13.49 12.71 -14.99
N ASP A 82 13.85 11.62 -14.31
CA ASP A 82 14.99 10.76 -14.66
C ASP A 82 14.79 10.10 -16.04
N MET A 83 13.54 9.93 -16.47
CA MET A 83 13.16 9.44 -17.79
C MET A 83 13.02 10.56 -18.84
N GLY A 84 13.33 11.81 -18.50
CA GLY A 84 13.18 12.98 -19.39
C GLY A 84 11.74 13.44 -19.60
N LEU A 85 10.81 13.02 -18.73
CA LEU A 85 9.38 13.32 -18.84
C LEU A 85 8.97 14.52 -17.94
N PRO A 86 7.98 15.34 -18.34
CA PRO A 86 7.57 16.50 -17.56
C PRO A 86 6.93 16.10 -16.22
N ARG A 87 7.51 16.58 -15.10
CA ARG A 87 7.03 16.27 -13.74
C ARG A 87 5.59 16.71 -13.48
N SER A 88 5.11 17.73 -14.17
CA SER A 88 3.74 18.27 -14.05
C SER A 88 2.68 17.24 -14.38
N ASP A 89 3.02 16.29 -15.25
CA ASP A 89 2.06 15.37 -15.87
C ASP A 89 1.80 14.15 -14.99
N TYR A 90 2.59 13.98 -13.91
CA TYR A 90 2.54 12.82 -13.05
C TYR A 90 2.11 13.18 -11.63
N SER A 91 1.17 12.42 -11.09
CA SER A 91 0.70 12.54 -9.72
C SER A 91 0.04 11.24 -9.28
N THR A 92 -0.43 11.20 -8.04
CA THR A 92 -1.41 10.22 -7.58
C THR A 92 -2.54 10.95 -6.88
N HIS A 93 -3.78 10.60 -7.21
CA HIS A 93 -4.94 11.20 -6.55
C HIS A 93 -5.15 10.63 -5.16
N SER A 94 -4.80 9.37 -4.93
CA SER A 94 -4.98 8.71 -3.66
C SER A 94 -4.01 7.55 -3.51
N LEU A 95 -3.46 7.38 -2.32
CA LEU A 95 -2.93 6.07 -1.92
C LEU A 95 -4.06 5.07 -1.62
N ARG A 96 -5.30 5.56 -1.50
CA ARG A 96 -6.50 4.83 -1.07
C ARG A 96 -7.48 4.51 -2.19
N ILE A 97 -7.16 4.76 -3.47
CA ILE A 97 -8.06 4.44 -4.59
C ILE A 97 -7.34 3.51 -5.57
N GLY A 98 -7.76 2.26 -5.78
CA GLY A 98 -8.38 1.35 -4.81
C GLY A 98 -7.43 0.17 -4.60
N GLY A 99 -7.44 -0.44 -3.41
CA GLY A 99 -6.78 -1.73 -3.22
C GLY A 99 -5.44 -1.76 -2.49
N ALA A 100 -4.75 -0.63 -2.28
CA ALA A 100 -3.41 -0.66 -1.68
C ALA A 100 -3.18 0.50 -0.69
N CYS A 101 -3.94 0.57 0.41
CA CYS A 101 -3.66 1.25 1.70
C CYS A 101 -4.97 1.56 2.48
N ALA A 102 -5.73 0.56 2.94
CA ALA A 102 -6.62 0.77 4.08
C ALA A 102 -5.79 0.75 5.34
N LEU A 103 -5.38 1.93 5.79
CA LEU A 103 -4.62 2.11 7.02
C LEU A 103 -5.27 3.24 7.77
N LEU A 104 -6.48 2.96 8.24
CA LEU A 104 -7.16 3.78 9.22
C LEU A 104 -8.15 2.90 9.98
N ALA A 105 -7.74 2.57 11.22
CA ALA A 105 -8.38 1.69 12.21
C ALA A 105 -8.55 0.22 11.81
N ALA A 106 -8.19 -0.67 12.73
CA ALA A 106 -8.52 -2.09 12.83
C ALA A 106 -7.65 -2.65 13.96
N ASP A 107 -8.23 -2.81 15.15
CA ASP A 107 -7.64 -3.61 16.22
C ASP A 107 -7.53 -5.06 15.74
N TYR A 108 -6.45 -5.72 16.15
CA TYR A 108 -6.12 -7.10 15.79
C TYR A 108 -6.83 -8.08 16.74
N ASP A 109 -7.52 -9.08 16.18
CA ASP A 109 -7.99 -10.26 16.92
C ASP A 109 -7.50 -11.55 16.23
N PRO A 110 -6.71 -12.41 16.91
CA PRO A 110 -6.27 -13.69 16.38
C PRO A 110 -7.23 -14.84 16.75
N GLU A 111 -7.83 -15.47 15.73
CA GLU A 111 -8.19 -16.91 15.74
C GLU A 111 -7.68 -17.61 14.47
#